data_AF-A0A497S9W5-F1
#
_entry.id   AF-A0A497S9W5-F1
#
_cell.length_a   1.000
_cell.length_b   1.000
_cell.length_c   1.000
_cell.angle_alpha   90.00
_cell.angle_beta   90.00
_cell.angle_gamma   90.00
#
_symmetry.space_group_name_H-M   'P 1'
#
loop_
_entity.id
_entity.type
_entity.pdbx_description
1 polymer ?
#
loop_
_entity_poly.entity_id
_entity_poly.type
_entity_poly.pdbx_seq_one_letter_code
_entity_poly.pdbx_strand_id
1 'polypeptide(L)'
;TFLIGAIAFFDSYPYLLTTSFGLIIGFVLVIKEYTRKFAKSVLIKEVRAAIIFGILTFIILPILPNQPVDPLNLFNPYLIWLSVVLVLMFSFMAYIGMKIYGARGVSIAGGLGGLISSTGVSFTMARKVKRDSSLLEPASFAITLASSTMFLRVLAISSALNQILAFKISVPMILIGTIGYAFSTFFFKKVFRRKERSLVQIGSPLAIKTAVEFSLLFAAVLAISQLAIRYFGSSIILLISFLSGLVSLDAITITLATLDLPTSLAAKGIVLACLSNTLFKWVLVSLLGSKEMGKKVSPVFLGLIGLSLFLFFLL
;
A
#
# COMPACT_ATOMS: atom_id res chain seq x y z
N THR A 1 -43.43 -8.18 -6.26
CA THR A 1 -44.27 -8.69 -7.37
C THR A 1 -45.75 -8.45 -7.13
N PHE A 2 -46.34 -8.88 -6.01
CA PHE A 2 -47.77 -8.63 -5.72
C PHE A 2 -48.19 -7.16 -5.80
N LEU A 3 -47.46 -6.26 -5.12
CA LEU A 3 -47.74 -4.81 -5.16
C LEU A 3 -47.54 -4.18 -6.55
N ILE A 4 -46.62 -4.70 -7.38
CA ILE A 4 -46.41 -4.22 -8.75
C ILE A 4 -47.58 -4.65 -9.65
N GLY A 5 -48.09 -5.86 -9.47
CA GLY A 5 -49.29 -6.33 -10.17
C GLY A 5 -50.54 -5.52 -9.81
N ALA A 6 -50.67 -5.11 -8.53
CA ALA A 6 -51.74 -4.21 -8.11
C ALA A 6 -51.61 -2.81 -8.75
N ILE A 7 -50.40 -2.25 -8.82
CA ILE A 7 -50.16 -0.94 -9.44
C ILE A 7 -50.38 -0.98 -10.96
N ALA A 8 -50.04 -2.09 -11.63
CA ALA A 8 -50.33 -2.31 -13.05
C ALA A 8 -51.84 -2.39 -13.35
N PHE A 9 -52.62 -2.89 -12.39
CA PHE A 9 -54.06 -3.09 -12.54
C PHE A 9 -54.87 -1.79 -12.34
N PHE A 10 -54.39 -0.87 -11.50
CA PHE A 10 -55.15 0.32 -11.13
C PHE A 10 -55.04 1.51 -12.11
N ASP A 11 -54.35 1.38 -13.26
CA ASP A 11 -54.25 2.36 -14.38
C ASP A 11 -53.94 3.82 -14.01
N SER A 12 -53.57 4.09 -12.75
CA SER A 12 -53.45 5.42 -12.15
C SER A 12 -52.01 5.93 -12.10
N TYR A 13 -51.03 5.10 -12.51
CA TYR A 13 -49.62 5.45 -12.54
C TYR A 13 -49.02 5.22 -13.93
N PRO A 14 -48.06 6.06 -14.39
CA PRO A 14 -47.41 5.88 -15.68
C PRO A 14 -46.80 4.48 -15.80
N TYR A 15 -47.14 3.75 -16.86
CA TYR A 15 -46.62 2.41 -17.19
C TYR A 15 -45.10 2.27 -17.01
N LEU A 16 -44.35 3.35 -17.26
CA LEU A 16 -42.91 3.44 -17.04
C LEU A 16 -42.48 3.11 -15.61
N LEU A 17 -43.16 3.64 -14.58
CA LEU A 17 -42.79 3.42 -13.18
C LEU A 17 -42.97 1.96 -12.78
N THR A 18 -44.11 1.36 -13.12
CA THR A 18 -44.42 -0.03 -12.81
C THR A 18 -43.43 -0.99 -13.47
N THR A 19 -43.08 -0.72 -14.72
CA THR A 19 -42.12 -1.52 -15.49
C THR A 19 -40.70 -1.36 -14.91
N SER A 20 -40.29 -0.13 -14.54
CA SER A 20 -39.01 0.13 -13.89
C SER A 20 -38.87 -0.58 -12.54
N PHE A 21 -39.91 -0.56 -11.69
CA PHE A 21 -39.88 -1.30 -10.41
C PHE A 21 -39.82 -2.81 -10.62
N GLY A 22 -40.55 -3.33 -11.61
CA GLY A 22 -40.48 -4.75 -12.01
C GLY A 22 -39.08 -5.15 -12.46
N LEU A 23 -38.44 -4.34 -13.32
CA LEU A 23 -37.08 -4.55 -13.80
C LEU A 23 -36.05 -4.44 -12.67
N ILE A 24 -36.17 -3.46 -11.77
CA ILE A 24 -35.27 -3.30 -10.61
C ILE A 24 -35.39 -4.52 -9.68
N ILE A 25 -36.60 -4.97 -9.38
CA ILE A 25 -36.81 -6.15 -8.52
C ILE A 25 -36.31 -7.43 -9.22
N GLY A 26 -36.57 -7.57 -10.52
CA GLY A 26 -36.00 -8.65 -11.34
C GLY A 26 -34.48 -8.65 -11.32
N PHE A 27 -33.85 -7.48 -11.49
CA PHE A 27 -32.40 -7.30 -11.43
C PHE A 27 -31.84 -7.65 -10.04
N VAL A 28 -32.48 -7.20 -8.96
CA VAL A 28 -32.11 -7.56 -7.58
C VAL A 28 -32.24 -9.08 -7.35
N LEU A 29 -33.26 -9.72 -7.91
CA LEU A 29 -33.44 -11.18 -7.83
C LEU A 29 -32.38 -11.96 -8.61
N VAL A 30 -32.00 -11.50 -9.80
CA VAL A 30 -30.90 -12.08 -10.58
C VAL A 30 -29.58 -11.94 -9.81
N ILE A 31 -29.35 -10.78 -9.19
CA ILE A 31 -28.15 -10.55 -8.37
C ILE A 31 -28.16 -11.41 -7.09
N LYS A 32 -29.32 -11.78 -6.54
CA LYS A 32 -29.44 -12.54 -5.29
C LYS A 32 -28.64 -13.84 -5.26
N GLU A 33 -28.54 -14.57 -6.37
CA GLU A 33 -27.71 -15.78 -6.44
C GLU A 33 -26.21 -15.48 -6.36
N TYR A 34 -25.77 -14.41 -7.02
CA TYR A 34 -24.40 -13.90 -6.92
C TYR A 34 -24.10 -13.37 -5.52
N THR A 35 -25.03 -12.62 -4.90
CA THR A 35 -24.92 -12.13 -3.53
C THR A 35 -24.87 -13.28 -2.53
N ARG A 36 -25.64 -14.36 -2.73
CA ARG A 36 -25.63 -15.53 -1.83
C ARG A 36 -24.33 -16.32 -1.94
N LYS A 37 -23.79 -16.50 -3.16
CA LYS A 37 -22.46 -17.13 -3.36
C LYS A 37 -21.34 -16.25 -2.80
N PHE A 38 -21.42 -14.94 -2.96
CA PHE A 38 -20.49 -13.96 -2.37
C PHE A 38 -20.58 -13.94 -0.84
N ALA A 39 -21.79 -13.90 -0.27
CA ALA A 39 -21.98 -13.94 1.18
C ALA A 39 -21.44 -15.24 1.81
N LYS A 40 -21.53 -16.37 1.10
CA LYS A 40 -20.91 -17.64 1.53
C LYS A 40 -19.39 -17.64 1.42
N SER A 41 -18.78 -16.81 0.57
CA SER A 41 -17.33 -16.74 0.42
C SER A 41 -16.69 -15.73 1.36
N VAL A 42 -17.46 -14.80 1.95
CA VAL A 42 -16.99 -13.77 2.88
C VAL A 42 -17.02 -14.29 4.33
N LEU A 43 -15.89 -14.15 5.03
CA LEU A 43 -15.74 -14.54 6.42
C LEU A 43 -16.25 -13.41 7.34
N ILE A 44 -16.81 -13.76 8.50
CA ILE A 44 -17.29 -12.76 9.49
C ILE A 44 -16.20 -11.76 9.89
N LYS A 45 -14.93 -12.21 9.95
CA LYS A 45 -13.77 -11.35 10.24
C LYS A 45 -13.54 -10.27 9.17
N GLU A 46 -13.91 -10.53 7.93
CA GLU A 46 -13.76 -9.60 6.80
C GLU A 46 -14.87 -8.55 6.80
N VAL A 47 -16.12 -8.96 7.08
CA VAL A 47 -17.23 -8.03 7.30
C VAL A 47 -16.91 -7.10 8.47
N ARG A 48 -16.43 -7.66 9.58
CA ARG A 48 -15.98 -6.87 10.74
C ARG A 48 -14.86 -5.89 10.35
N ALA A 49 -13.85 -6.34 9.60
CA ALA A 49 -12.77 -5.48 9.14
C ALA A 49 -13.25 -4.36 8.22
N ALA A 50 -14.17 -4.64 7.29
CA ALA A 50 -14.76 -3.64 6.40
C ALA A 50 -15.60 -2.61 7.16
N ILE A 51 -16.40 -3.04 8.14
CA ILE A 51 -17.18 -2.14 9.00
C ILE A 51 -16.24 -1.26 9.83
N ILE A 52 -15.22 -1.84 10.47
CA ILE A 52 -14.24 -1.07 11.26
C ILE A 52 -13.52 -0.06 10.35
N PHE A 53 -13.03 -0.48 9.17
CA PHE A 53 -12.40 0.41 8.20
C PHE A 53 -13.34 1.54 7.76
N GLY A 54 -14.62 1.23 7.52
CA GLY A 54 -15.65 2.21 7.21
C GLY A 54 -15.89 3.22 8.33
N ILE A 55 -15.93 2.78 9.59
CA ILE A 55 -16.04 3.68 10.76
C ILE A 55 -14.82 4.60 10.84
N LEU A 56 -13.61 4.06 10.72
CA LEU A 56 -12.36 4.83 10.80
C LEU A 56 -12.27 5.89 9.67
N THR A 57 -12.81 5.57 8.49
CA THR A 57 -12.71 6.40 7.28
C THR A 57 -13.87 7.39 7.11
N PHE A 58 -15.12 6.95 7.30
CA PHE A 58 -16.30 7.76 7.00
C PHE A 58 -16.91 8.43 8.23
N ILE A 59 -16.52 8.02 9.43
CA ILE A 59 -16.98 8.63 10.68
C ILE A 59 -15.84 9.40 11.33
N ILE A 60 -14.73 8.72 11.67
CA ILE A 60 -13.69 9.34 12.49
C ILE A 60 -12.87 10.37 11.70
N LEU A 61 -12.40 10.02 10.49
CA LEU A 61 -11.60 10.94 9.66
C LEU A 61 -12.27 12.31 9.42
N PRO A 62 -13.55 12.40 8.96
CA PRO A 62 -14.18 13.70 8.71
C PRO A 62 -14.51 14.50 9.97
N ILE A 63 -14.55 13.87 11.15
CA ILE A 63 -14.74 14.57 12.44
C ILE A 63 -13.47 15.30 12.87
N LEU A 64 -12.30 14.84 12.42
CA LEU A 64 -11.03 15.40 12.87
C LEU A 64 -10.75 16.76 12.23
N PRO A 65 -10.26 17.75 13.02
CA PRO A 65 -9.96 19.07 12.51
C PRO A 65 -8.79 19.00 11.51
N ASN A 66 -8.98 19.61 10.34
CA ASN A 66 -7.93 19.74 9.32
C ASN A 66 -7.09 21.01 9.54
N GLN A 67 -6.59 21.17 10.76
CA GLN A 67 -5.70 22.26 11.14
C GLN A 67 -4.77 21.77 12.26
N PRO A 68 -3.55 22.33 12.37
CA PRO A 68 -2.69 22.03 13.49
C PRO A 68 -3.37 22.41 14.81
N VAL A 69 -3.28 21.53 15.81
CA VAL A 69 -3.93 21.74 17.13
C VAL A 69 -2.94 22.10 18.23
N ASP A 70 -1.65 22.04 17.96
CA ASP A 70 -0.59 22.31 18.93
C ASP A 70 -0.02 23.75 18.78
N PRO A 71 0.54 24.33 19.86
CA PRO A 71 1.09 25.69 19.83
C PRO A 71 2.21 25.91 18.81
N LEU A 72 2.91 24.83 18.42
CA LEU A 72 4.01 24.89 17.47
C LEU A 72 3.57 24.58 16.02
N ASN A 73 2.28 24.35 15.78
CA ASN A 73 1.68 23.98 14.49
C ASN A 73 2.27 22.70 13.85
N LEU A 74 2.75 21.74 14.65
CA LEU A 74 3.43 20.54 14.22
C LEU A 74 2.49 19.37 13.86
N PHE A 75 1.35 19.27 14.54
CA PHE A 75 0.47 18.10 14.50
C PHE A 75 -0.91 18.46 13.95
N ASN A 76 -1.18 18.01 12.72
CA ASN A 76 -2.51 18.06 12.12
C ASN A 76 -3.23 16.71 12.33
N PRO A 77 -4.28 16.63 13.16
CA PRO A 77 -4.97 15.38 13.47
C PRO A 77 -5.58 14.71 12.23
N TYR A 78 -6.13 15.49 11.31
CA TYR A 78 -6.70 14.97 10.07
C TYR A 78 -5.63 14.27 9.22
N LEU A 79 -4.46 14.88 9.03
CA LEU A 79 -3.37 14.27 8.25
C LEU A 79 -2.79 13.03 8.93
N ILE A 80 -2.62 13.08 10.25
CA ILE A 80 -2.12 11.94 11.04
C ILE A 80 -3.10 10.77 10.94
N TRP A 81 -4.40 11.02 11.00
CA TRP A 81 -5.41 9.98 10.88
C TRP A 81 -5.61 9.50 9.44
N LEU A 82 -5.50 10.38 8.46
CA LEU A 82 -5.52 10.01 7.04
C LEU A 82 -4.42 8.98 6.73
N SER A 83 -3.23 9.13 7.34
CA SER A 83 -2.17 8.12 7.23
C SER A 83 -2.59 6.73 7.74
N VAL A 84 -3.34 6.65 8.85
CA VAL A 84 -3.90 5.40 9.39
C VAL A 84 -4.84 4.77 8.34
N VAL A 85 -5.75 5.57 7.79
CA VAL A 85 -6.73 5.11 6.80
C VAL A 85 -6.04 4.56 5.56
N LEU A 86 -5.02 5.25 5.04
CA LEU A 86 -4.25 4.78 3.88
C LEU A 86 -3.57 3.43 4.15
N VAL A 87 -2.93 3.26 5.32
CA VAL A 87 -2.29 1.98 5.68
C VAL A 87 -3.31 0.84 5.80
N LEU A 88 -4.47 1.10 6.40
CA LEU A 88 -5.54 0.12 6.51
C LEU A 88 -6.13 -0.25 5.15
N MET A 89 -6.29 0.73 4.25
CA MET A 89 -6.75 0.51 2.88
C MET A 89 -5.80 -0.43 2.14
N PHE A 90 -4.49 -0.16 2.14
CA PHE A 90 -3.52 -1.03 1.50
C PHE A 90 -3.46 -2.43 2.14
N SER A 91 -3.59 -2.50 3.47
CA SER A 91 -3.67 -3.78 4.20
C SER A 91 -4.87 -4.62 3.76
N PHE A 92 -6.03 -3.99 3.61
CA PHE A 92 -7.27 -4.65 3.21
C PHE A 92 -7.23 -5.08 1.75
N MET A 93 -6.73 -4.23 0.84
CA MET A 93 -6.53 -4.57 -0.58
C MET A 93 -5.58 -5.78 -0.74
N ALA A 94 -4.49 -5.81 0.01
CA ALA A 94 -3.57 -6.93 0.01
C ALA A 94 -4.22 -8.23 0.50
N TYR A 95 -5.00 -8.16 1.58
CA TYR A 95 -5.75 -9.32 2.09
C TYR A 95 -6.71 -9.87 1.03
N ILE A 96 -7.48 -8.98 0.38
CA ILE A 96 -8.43 -9.37 -0.68
C ILE A 96 -7.67 -10.01 -1.84
N GLY A 97 -6.57 -9.41 -2.28
CA GLY A 97 -5.75 -9.99 -3.34
C GLY A 97 -5.25 -11.39 -2.94
N MET A 98 -4.72 -11.57 -1.74
CA MET A 98 -4.24 -12.89 -1.28
C MET A 98 -5.36 -13.94 -1.27
N LYS A 99 -6.58 -13.52 -0.91
CA LYS A 99 -7.77 -14.38 -0.91
C LYS A 99 -8.20 -14.78 -2.32
N ILE A 100 -8.20 -13.83 -3.27
CA ILE A 100 -8.63 -14.08 -4.66
C ILE A 100 -7.62 -14.98 -5.39
N TYR A 101 -6.33 -14.72 -5.23
CA TYR A 101 -5.27 -15.43 -5.96
C TYR A 101 -4.81 -16.75 -5.31
N GLY A 102 -5.22 -17.02 -4.06
CA GLY A 102 -5.11 -18.34 -3.41
C GLY A 102 -3.67 -18.89 -3.22
N ALA A 103 -3.56 -20.21 -3.06
CA ALA A 103 -2.32 -20.93 -2.72
C ALA A 103 -1.32 -21.16 -3.88
N ARG A 104 -1.62 -20.71 -5.11
CA ARG A 104 -0.63 -20.70 -6.22
C ARG A 104 0.40 -19.55 -6.09
N GLY A 105 0.54 -19.04 -4.86
CA GLY A 105 0.47 -17.60 -4.63
C GLY A 105 1.56 -17.04 -3.74
N VAL A 106 2.72 -17.67 -3.55
CA VAL A 106 3.83 -17.01 -2.82
C VAL A 106 4.31 -15.77 -3.56
N SER A 107 4.37 -15.89 -4.88
CA SER A 107 4.63 -14.85 -5.86
C SER A 107 3.68 -13.66 -5.73
N ILE A 108 2.38 -13.92 -5.90
CA ILE A 108 1.35 -12.88 -5.91
C ILE A 108 1.08 -12.38 -4.49
N ALA A 109 1.05 -13.25 -3.48
CA ALA A 109 0.95 -12.87 -2.08
C ALA A 109 2.20 -12.17 -1.55
N GLY A 110 3.37 -12.36 -2.15
CA GLY A 110 4.58 -11.59 -1.87
C GLY A 110 4.45 -10.15 -2.36
N GLY A 111 4.01 -9.96 -3.61
CA GLY A 111 3.70 -8.62 -4.15
C GLY A 111 2.57 -7.93 -3.37
N LEU A 112 1.48 -8.64 -3.11
CA LEU A 112 0.34 -8.13 -2.35
C LEU A 112 0.66 -7.93 -0.87
N GLY A 113 1.40 -8.83 -0.23
CA GLY A 113 1.92 -8.65 1.13
C GLY A 113 2.88 -7.46 1.22
N GLY A 114 3.61 -7.17 0.13
CA GLY A 114 4.38 -5.95 -0.03
C GLY A 114 3.55 -4.67 -0.04
N LEU A 115 2.26 -4.76 -0.40
CA LEU A 115 1.33 -3.64 -0.25
C LEU A 115 1.05 -3.35 1.24
N ILE A 116 0.99 -4.38 2.09
CA ILE A 116 0.82 -4.23 3.55
C ILE A 116 2.08 -3.66 4.18
N SER A 117 3.22 -4.32 3.96
CA SER A 117 4.51 -3.88 4.49
C SER A 117 5.66 -4.58 3.76
N SER A 118 6.27 -3.88 2.80
CA SER A 118 7.46 -4.41 2.11
C SER A 118 8.64 -4.70 3.07
N THR A 119 8.74 -3.95 4.17
CA THR A 119 9.74 -4.17 5.24
C THR A 119 9.40 -5.40 6.07
N GLY A 120 8.14 -5.57 6.47
CA GLY A 120 7.68 -6.76 7.19
C GLY A 120 7.86 -8.04 6.37
N VAL A 121 7.52 -8.01 5.08
CA VAL A 121 7.77 -9.12 4.15
C VAL A 121 9.26 -9.43 4.06
N SER A 122 10.11 -8.41 3.89
CA SER A 122 11.57 -8.57 3.87
C SER A 122 12.11 -9.27 5.11
N PHE A 123 11.69 -8.81 6.30
CA PHE A 123 12.12 -9.37 7.58
C PHE A 123 11.63 -10.81 7.79
N THR A 124 10.33 -11.06 7.61
CA THR A 124 9.75 -12.39 7.83
C THR A 124 10.32 -13.42 6.86
N MET A 125 10.46 -13.06 5.58
CA MET A 125 10.95 -13.98 4.57
C MET A 125 12.45 -14.24 4.72
N ALA A 126 13.26 -13.24 5.05
CA ALA A 126 14.68 -13.43 5.35
C ALA A 126 14.89 -14.43 6.50
N ARG A 127 14.15 -14.29 7.61
CA ARG A 127 14.24 -15.23 8.74
C ARG A 127 13.74 -16.63 8.40
N LYS A 128 12.71 -16.75 7.55
CA LYS A 128 12.20 -18.06 7.08
C LYS A 128 13.24 -18.80 6.25
N VAL A 129 13.89 -18.12 5.30
CA VAL A 129 14.96 -18.72 4.47
C VAL A 129 16.14 -19.21 5.31
N LYS A 130 16.47 -18.50 6.40
CA LYS A 130 17.53 -18.94 7.33
C LYS A 130 17.21 -20.26 8.03
N ARG A 131 15.93 -20.60 8.20
CA ARG A 131 15.46 -21.86 8.80
C ARG A 131 15.20 -22.95 7.76
N ASP A 132 14.80 -22.55 6.57
CA ASP A 132 14.44 -23.45 5.48
C ASP A 132 14.95 -22.90 4.13
N SER A 133 16.09 -23.43 3.69
CA SER A 133 16.73 -23.05 2.43
C SER A 133 15.89 -23.38 1.19
N SER A 134 14.89 -24.27 1.30
CA SER A 134 13.99 -24.58 0.17
C SER A 134 13.14 -23.37 -0.25
N LEU A 135 12.93 -22.42 0.66
CA LEU A 135 12.18 -21.18 0.47
C LEU A 135 13.01 -20.06 -0.16
N LEU A 136 14.29 -20.30 -0.49
CA LEU A 136 15.21 -19.26 -0.99
C LEU A 136 14.65 -18.50 -2.21
N GLU A 137 14.22 -19.20 -3.25
CA GLU A 137 13.72 -18.55 -4.48
C GLU A 137 12.35 -17.87 -4.26
N PRO A 138 11.35 -18.52 -3.66
CA PRO A 138 10.04 -17.90 -3.43
C PRO A 138 10.10 -16.69 -2.51
N ALA A 139 10.92 -16.75 -1.45
CA ALA A 139 11.13 -15.64 -0.53
C ALA A 139 11.82 -14.46 -1.24
N SER A 140 12.88 -14.73 -2.00
CA SER A 140 13.60 -13.69 -2.75
C SER A 140 12.70 -13.01 -3.79
N PHE A 141 11.85 -13.81 -4.46
CA PHE A 141 10.85 -13.28 -5.40
C PHE A 141 9.80 -12.42 -4.68
N ALA A 142 9.24 -12.91 -3.58
CA ALA A 142 8.26 -12.17 -2.78
C ALA A 142 8.79 -10.82 -2.30
N ILE A 143 10.04 -10.77 -1.84
CA ILE A 143 10.70 -9.55 -1.34
C ILE A 143 10.96 -8.54 -2.45
N THR A 144 11.46 -9.01 -3.59
CA THR A 144 11.75 -8.14 -4.74
C THR A 144 10.46 -7.57 -5.32
N LEU A 145 9.42 -8.40 -5.49
CA LEU A 145 8.08 -7.92 -5.85
C LEU A 145 7.52 -6.93 -4.84
N ALA A 146 7.59 -7.24 -3.54
CA ALA A 146 7.14 -6.33 -2.49
C ALA A 146 7.88 -4.99 -2.52
N SER A 147 9.15 -4.99 -2.91
CA SER A 147 9.93 -3.77 -3.06
C SER A 147 9.59 -3.01 -4.33
N SER A 148 9.16 -3.68 -5.40
CA SER A 148 8.66 -3.03 -6.62
C SER A 148 7.27 -2.43 -6.43
N THR A 149 6.38 -3.10 -5.68
CA THR A 149 5.01 -2.61 -5.40
C THR A 149 5.03 -1.33 -4.58
N MET A 150 6.09 -1.11 -3.79
CA MET A 150 6.33 0.09 -3.01
C MET A 150 6.28 1.38 -3.84
N PHE A 151 6.86 1.39 -5.05
CA PHE A 151 6.89 2.59 -5.89
C PHE A 151 5.48 2.98 -6.37
N LEU A 152 4.62 1.98 -6.64
CA LEU A 152 3.20 2.22 -6.95
C LEU A 152 2.45 2.79 -5.73
N ARG A 153 2.76 2.31 -4.52
CA ARG A 153 2.16 2.86 -3.29
C ARG A 153 2.55 4.30 -3.06
N VAL A 154 3.82 4.65 -3.26
CA VAL A 154 4.31 6.05 -3.15
C VAL A 154 3.55 6.95 -4.11
N LEU A 155 3.35 6.49 -5.36
CA LEU A 155 2.57 7.23 -6.36
C LEU A 155 1.11 7.41 -5.92
N ALA A 156 0.47 6.36 -5.39
CA ALA A 156 -0.92 6.40 -4.92
C ALA A 156 -1.11 7.31 -3.69
N ILE A 157 -0.18 7.28 -2.73
CA ILE A 157 -0.18 8.18 -1.57
C ILE A 157 -0.01 9.62 -2.04
N SER A 158 0.94 9.86 -2.95
CA SER A 158 1.22 11.20 -3.47
C SER A 158 0.03 11.73 -4.28
N SER A 159 -0.65 10.91 -5.08
CA SER A 159 -1.81 11.34 -5.86
C SER A 159 -3.03 11.69 -5.01
N ALA A 160 -3.20 11.01 -3.87
CA ALA A 160 -4.26 11.30 -2.91
C ALA A 160 -4.05 12.63 -2.16
N LEU A 161 -2.79 13.03 -1.95
CA LEU A 161 -2.44 14.20 -1.13
C LEU A 161 -2.04 15.44 -1.95
N ASN A 162 -1.30 15.27 -3.04
CA ASN A 162 -0.77 16.35 -3.85
C ASN A 162 -0.59 15.91 -5.32
N GLN A 163 -1.58 16.23 -6.17
CA GLN A 163 -1.61 15.82 -7.57
C GLN A 163 -0.42 16.36 -8.39
N ILE A 164 0.04 17.57 -8.10
CA ILE A 164 1.17 18.20 -8.81
C ILE A 164 2.47 17.43 -8.52
N LEU A 165 2.70 17.11 -7.24
CA LEU A 165 3.83 16.29 -6.83
C LEU A 165 3.74 14.89 -7.43
N ALA A 166 2.55 14.27 -7.41
CA ALA A 166 2.32 12.95 -7.98
C ALA A 166 2.64 12.91 -9.48
N PHE A 167 2.25 13.94 -10.24
CA PHE A 167 2.60 14.05 -11.65
C PHE A 167 4.12 14.12 -11.84
N LYS A 168 4.82 14.92 -11.03
CA LYS A 168 6.28 15.08 -11.12
C LYS A 168 7.04 13.78 -10.82
N ILE A 169 6.56 12.97 -9.86
CA ILE A 169 7.19 11.68 -9.52
C ILE A 169 6.63 10.50 -10.32
N SER A 170 5.63 10.70 -11.19
CA SER A 170 4.97 9.61 -11.91
C SER A 170 5.93 8.80 -12.77
N VAL A 171 6.71 9.48 -13.62
CA VAL A 171 7.73 8.86 -14.48
C VAL A 171 8.73 8.06 -13.67
N PRO A 172 9.42 8.61 -12.64
CA PRO A 172 10.38 7.82 -11.89
C PRO A 172 9.74 6.65 -11.14
N MET A 173 8.57 6.83 -10.50
CA MET A 173 7.93 5.75 -9.74
C MET A 173 7.45 4.61 -10.65
N ILE A 174 6.87 4.92 -11.81
CA ILE A 174 6.40 3.90 -12.77
C ILE A 174 7.59 3.18 -13.37
N LEU A 175 8.63 3.90 -13.79
CA LEU A 175 9.80 3.29 -14.43
C LEU A 175 10.54 2.37 -13.46
N ILE A 176 10.78 2.82 -12.22
CA ILE A 176 11.45 2.02 -11.19
C ILE A 176 10.59 0.81 -10.80
N GLY A 177 9.28 1.02 -10.60
CA GLY A 177 8.36 -0.07 -10.28
C GLY A 177 8.32 -1.14 -11.36
N THR A 178 8.12 -0.73 -12.62
CA THR A 178 8.03 -1.65 -13.78
C THR A 178 9.32 -2.41 -14.04
N ILE A 179 10.48 -1.75 -13.98
CA ILE A 179 11.78 -2.42 -14.09
C ILE A 179 11.99 -3.39 -12.91
N GLY A 180 11.58 -3.01 -11.71
CA GLY A 180 11.59 -3.90 -10.54
C GLY A 180 10.78 -5.18 -10.76
N TYR A 181 9.56 -5.06 -11.28
CA TYR A 181 8.74 -6.22 -11.64
C TYR A 181 9.37 -7.05 -12.77
N ALA A 182 9.91 -6.40 -13.80
CA ALA A 182 10.57 -7.08 -14.91
C ALA A 182 11.81 -7.86 -14.44
N PHE A 183 12.66 -7.26 -13.62
CA PHE A 183 13.86 -7.92 -13.08
C PHE A 183 13.49 -9.03 -12.10
N SER A 184 12.54 -8.78 -11.20
CA SER A 184 12.06 -9.80 -10.28
C SER A 184 11.51 -11.02 -11.04
N THR A 185 10.65 -10.80 -12.03
CA THR A 185 10.12 -11.90 -12.85
C THR A 185 11.20 -12.58 -13.68
N PHE A 186 12.17 -11.83 -14.22
CA PHE A 186 13.28 -12.39 -15.00
C PHE A 186 14.23 -13.27 -14.19
N PHE A 187 14.68 -12.80 -13.03
CA PHE A 187 15.65 -13.54 -12.20
C PHE A 187 15.03 -14.72 -11.46
N PHE A 188 13.72 -14.69 -11.20
CA PHE A 188 13.03 -15.72 -10.41
C PHE A 188 11.99 -16.52 -11.21
N LYS A 189 12.14 -16.62 -12.55
CA LYS A 189 11.25 -17.41 -13.43
C LYS A 189 11.05 -18.86 -12.95
N LYS A 190 12.03 -19.44 -12.27
CA LYS A 190 11.98 -20.83 -11.74
C LYS A 190 10.91 -21.04 -10.67
N VAL A 191 10.52 -19.99 -9.95
CA VAL A 191 9.44 -20.04 -8.95
C VAL A 191 8.12 -20.46 -9.59
N PHE A 192 7.85 -20.04 -10.83
CA PHE A 192 6.62 -20.41 -11.55
C PHE A 192 6.57 -21.89 -11.99
N ARG A 193 7.69 -22.62 -11.99
CA ARG A 193 7.74 -24.04 -12.39
C ARG A 193 7.51 -24.99 -11.21
N ARG A 194 7.68 -24.53 -9.96
CA ARG A 194 7.39 -25.34 -8.78
C ARG A 194 5.91 -25.26 -8.44
N LYS A 195 5.22 -26.42 -8.38
CA LYS A 195 3.93 -26.55 -7.69
C LYS A 195 4.18 -26.38 -6.20
N GLU A 196 4.32 -25.14 -5.75
CA GLU A 196 4.45 -24.89 -4.32
C GLU A 196 3.12 -25.10 -3.61
N ARG A 197 3.13 -26.07 -2.69
CA ARG A 197 2.26 -26.05 -1.52
C ARG A 197 2.92 -25.08 -0.55
N SER A 198 2.43 -23.86 -0.42
CA SER A 198 2.90 -23.00 0.65
C SER A 198 1.81 -22.10 1.21
N LEU A 199 1.67 -22.32 2.50
CA LEU A 199 0.84 -21.68 3.49
C LEU A 199 1.30 -20.23 3.67
N VAL A 200 0.92 -19.32 2.77
CA VAL A 200 0.72 -17.94 3.23
C VAL A 200 -0.52 -18.00 4.10
N GLN A 201 -0.32 -18.10 5.41
CA GLN A 201 -1.43 -17.89 6.34
C GLN A 201 -1.95 -16.50 6.07
N ILE A 202 -3.16 -16.43 5.54
CA ILE A 202 -3.86 -15.17 5.32
C ILE A 202 -4.09 -14.59 6.73
N GLY A 203 -3.31 -13.56 7.06
CA GLY A 203 -3.35 -12.88 8.35
C GLY A 203 -4.67 -12.14 8.59
N SER A 204 -4.67 -11.22 9.55
CA SER A 204 -5.83 -10.34 9.78
C SER A 204 -6.11 -9.48 8.53
N PRO A 205 -7.39 -9.31 8.11
CA PRO A 205 -7.75 -8.41 7.02
C PRO A 205 -7.40 -6.94 7.29
N LEU A 206 -7.32 -6.57 8.57
CA LEU A 206 -7.00 -5.22 9.00
C LEU A 206 -5.82 -5.26 9.98
N ALA A 207 -4.75 -4.56 9.65
CA ALA A 207 -3.54 -4.46 10.48
C ALA A 207 -3.59 -3.18 11.34
N ILE A 208 -4.59 -3.07 12.23
CA ILE A 208 -4.84 -1.85 13.03
C ILE A 208 -3.60 -1.45 13.83
N LYS A 209 -2.99 -2.41 14.55
CA LYS A 209 -1.78 -2.16 15.35
C LYS A 209 -0.68 -1.54 14.49
N THR A 210 -0.41 -2.15 13.33
CA THR A 210 0.59 -1.67 12.37
C THR A 210 0.24 -0.27 11.87
N ALA A 211 -1.02 -0.01 11.53
CA ALA A 211 -1.46 1.32 11.08
C ALA A 211 -1.27 2.41 12.14
N VAL A 212 -1.54 2.10 13.42
CA VAL A 212 -1.31 3.03 14.54
C VAL A 212 0.19 3.27 14.75
N GLU A 213 1.02 2.23 14.73
CA GLU A 213 2.48 2.36 14.83
C GLU A 213 3.05 3.24 13.69
N PHE A 214 2.57 3.05 12.47
CA PHE A 214 2.95 3.88 11.32
C PHE A 214 2.51 5.33 11.47
N SER A 215 1.29 5.57 11.97
CA SER A 215 0.77 6.92 12.19
C SER A 215 1.54 7.68 13.26
N LEU A 216 1.97 7.00 14.33
CA LEU A 216 2.84 7.58 15.36
C LEU A 216 4.21 7.95 14.79
N LEU A 217 4.81 7.07 13.99
CA LEU A 217 6.06 7.37 13.27
C LEU A 217 5.89 8.54 12.30
N PHE A 218 4.77 8.60 11.58
CA PHE A 218 4.44 9.73 10.71
C PHE A 218 4.33 11.04 11.49
N ALA A 219 3.60 11.06 12.60
CA ALA A 219 3.49 12.24 13.46
C ALA A 219 4.87 12.71 13.95
N ALA A 220 5.75 11.79 14.35
CA ALA A 220 7.11 12.10 14.77
C ALA A 220 7.96 12.67 13.62
N VAL A 221 7.94 12.04 12.44
CA VAL A 221 8.69 12.51 11.25
C VAL A 221 8.17 13.87 10.79
N LEU A 222 6.85 14.09 10.81
CA LEU A 222 6.24 15.38 10.49
C LEU A 222 6.73 16.46 11.45
N ALA A 223 6.67 16.21 12.76
CA ALA A 223 7.14 17.15 13.77
C ALA A 223 8.64 17.47 13.61
N ILE A 224 9.49 16.45 13.44
CA ILE A 224 10.93 16.62 13.22
C ILE A 224 11.20 17.42 11.94
N SER A 225 10.47 17.12 10.86
CA SER A 225 10.62 17.79 9.57
C SER A 225 10.23 19.27 9.67
N GLN A 226 9.09 19.58 10.29
CA GLN A 226 8.63 20.95 10.49
C GLN A 226 9.60 21.76 11.37
N LEU A 227 10.07 21.18 12.48
CA LEU A 227 11.07 21.82 13.34
C LEU A 227 12.37 22.05 12.60
N ALA A 228 12.85 21.04 11.87
CA ALA A 228 14.10 21.17 11.13
C ALA A 228 14.02 22.22 10.01
N ILE A 229 12.88 22.32 9.31
CA ILE A 229 12.66 23.40 8.33
C ILE A 229 12.66 24.76 9.01
N ARG A 230 12.03 24.88 10.19
CA ARG A 230 12.01 26.14 10.95
C ARG A 230 13.40 26.60 11.39
N TYR A 231 14.26 25.68 11.84
CA TYR A 231 15.59 26.03 12.37
C TYR A 231 16.72 26.01 11.33
N PHE A 232 16.67 25.11 10.35
CA PHE A 232 17.75 24.87 9.38
C PHE A 232 17.34 25.17 7.93
N GLY A 233 16.10 25.60 7.70
CA GLY A 233 15.56 25.86 6.37
C GLY A 233 15.27 24.58 5.56
N SER A 234 14.85 24.77 4.31
CA SER A 234 14.49 23.65 3.42
C SER A 234 15.68 22.79 2.97
N SER A 235 16.92 23.25 3.17
CA SER A 235 18.15 22.55 2.76
C SER A 235 18.34 21.19 3.46
N ILE A 236 17.80 21.03 4.67
CA ILE A 236 17.93 19.79 5.46
C ILE A 236 16.96 18.68 5.01
N ILE A 237 15.98 19.01 4.16
CA ILE A 237 14.89 18.10 3.79
C ILE A 237 15.40 16.83 3.12
N LEU A 238 16.44 16.92 2.30
CA LEU A 238 17.02 15.73 1.67
C LEU A 238 17.65 14.79 2.70
N LEU A 239 18.34 15.32 3.71
CA LEU A 239 18.89 14.50 4.80
C LEU A 239 17.78 13.82 5.60
N ILE A 240 16.73 14.57 5.95
CA ILE A 240 15.57 14.03 6.66
C ILE A 240 14.86 12.98 5.82
N SER A 241 14.76 13.20 4.50
CA SER A 241 14.15 12.25 3.58
C SER A 241 14.92 10.95 3.52
N PHE A 242 16.26 11.04 3.47
CA PHE A 242 17.13 9.87 3.52
C PHE A 242 16.99 9.10 4.84
N LEU A 243 17.11 9.77 5.98
CA LEU A 243 17.03 9.14 7.31
C LEU A 243 15.65 8.56 7.59
N SER A 244 14.59 9.31 7.29
CA SER A 244 13.20 8.85 7.50
C SER A 244 12.87 7.71 6.54
N GLY A 245 13.40 7.72 5.32
CA GLY A 245 13.26 6.62 4.35
C GLY A 245 13.81 5.29 4.85
N LEU A 246 14.83 5.27 5.72
CA LEU A 246 15.33 4.03 6.34
C LEU A 246 14.28 3.39 7.27
N VAL A 247 13.48 4.23 7.94
CA VAL A 247 12.54 3.80 8.97
C VAL A 247 11.16 3.53 8.37
N SER A 248 10.62 4.50 7.65
CA SER A 248 9.28 4.46 7.07
C SER A 248 9.15 5.37 5.85
N LEU A 249 9.15 4.75 4.68
CA LEU A 249 8.93 5.46 3.41
C LEU A 249 7.53 6.09 3.31
N ASP A 250 6.52 5.41 3.87
CA ASP A 250 5.13 5.87 3.78
C ASP A 250 4.96 7.17 4.59
N ALA A 251 5.56 7.24 5.79
CA ALA A 251 5.55 8.44 6.63
C ALA A 251 6.17 9.65 5.92
N ILE A 252 7.41 9.52 5.41
CA ILE A 252 8.08 10.63 4.75
C ILE A 252 7.40 11.05 3.44
N THR A 253 6.78 10.12 2.70
CA THR A 253 6.00 10.44 1.50
C THR A 253 4.81 11.33 1.84
N ILE A 254 4.06 10.99 2.89
CA ILE A 254 2.94 11.82 3.37
C ILE A 254 3.48 13.18 3.83
N THR A 255 4.55 13.22 4.62
CA THR A 255 5.15 14.47 5.10
C THR A 255 5.51 15.40 3.93
N LEU A 256 6.26 14.92 2.93
CA LEU A 256 6.67 15.73 1.79
C LEU A 256 5.53 16.12 0.85
N ALA A 257 4.44 15.35 0.81
CA ALA A 257 3.25 15.71 0.05
C ALA A 257 2.40 16.79 0.73
N THR A 258 2.49 16.92 2.05
CA THR A 258 1.68 17.84 2.87
C THR A 258 2.37 19.15 3.24
N LEU A 259 3.71 19.16 3.30
CA LEU A 259 4.45 20.37 3.61
C LEU A 259 4.45 21.34 2.43
N ASP A 260 4.39 22.63 2.74
CA ASP A 260 4.53 23.70 1.75
C ASP A 260 5.98 23.83 1.30
N LEU A 261 6.32 23.12 0.23
CA LEU A 261 7.67 23.00 -0.29
C LEU A 261 7.69 23.11 -1.82
N PRO A 262 8.80 23.58 -2.42
CA PRO A 262 8.98 23.51 -3.86
C PRO A 262 8.80 22.06 -4.34
N THR A 263 7.95 21.85 -5.34
CA THR A 263 7.60 20.50 -5.83
C THR A 263 8.85 19.71 -6.29
N SER A 264 9.87 20.38 -6.82
CA SER A 264 11.17 19.77 -7.14
C SER A 264 11.87 19.18 -5.91
N LEU A 265 11.90 19.92 -4.81
CA LEU A 265 12.56 19.50 -3.57
C LEU A 265 11.82 18.32 -2.92
N ALA A 266 10.48 18.39 -2.87
CA ALA A 266 9.65 17.29 -2.40
C ALA A 266 9.82 16.02 -3.27
N ALA A 267 9.85 16.17 -4.60
CA ALA A 267 10.07 15.06 -5.52
C ALA A 267 11.45 14.40 -5.31
N LYS A 268 12.52 15.21 -5.20
CA LYS A 268 13.86 14.72 -4.88
C LYS A 268 13.91 14.01 -3.53
N GLY A 269 13.25 14.58 -2.52
CA GLY A 269 13.12 13.96 -1.19
C GLY A 269 12.47 12.58 -1.26
N ILE A 270 11.35 12.45 -1.98
CA ILE A 270 10.65 11.16 -2.15
C ILE A 270 11.54 10.13 -2.87
N VAL A 271 12.21 10.49 -3.96
CA VAL A 271 13.10 9.57 -4.68
C VAL A 271 14.28 9.14 -3.78
N LEU A 272 14.86 10.08 -3.04
CA LEU A 272 15.94 9.79 -2.11
C LEU A 272 15.49 8.89 -0.95
N ALA A 273 14.28 9.10 -0.43
CA ALA A 273 13.67 8.22 0.56
C ALA A 273 13.43 6.80 0.01
N CYS A 274 12.94 6.69 -1.23
CA CYS A 274 12.77 5.40 -1.92
C CYS A 274 14.09 4.65 -2.07
N LEU A 275 15.15 5.37 -2.46
CA LEU A 275 16.50 4.85 -2.57
C LEU A 275 17.00 4.34 -1.21
N SER A 276 16.88 5.17 -0.18
CA SER A 276 17.28 4.85 1.19
C SER A 276 16.56 3.60 1.73
N ASN A 277 15.23 3.52 1.55
CA ASN A 277 14.44 2.36 1.97
C ASN A 277 14.81 1.08 1.19
N THR A 278 15.16 1.22 -0.08
CA THR A 278 15.60 0.10 -0.94
C THR A 278 16.96 -0.42 -0.50
N LEU A 279 17.91 0.48 -0.19
CA LEU A 279 19.19 0.14 0.42
C LEU A 279 19.00 -0.58 1.76
N PHE A 280 18.17 -0.03 2.64
CA PHE A 280 17.89 -0.62 3.94
C PHE A 280 17.36 -2.05 3.82
N LYS A 281 16.39 -2.28 2.93
CA LYS A 281 15.85 -3.62 2.68
C LYS A 281 16.89 -4.59 2.13
N TRP A 282 17.75 -4.13 1.23
CA TRP A 282 18.84 -4.95 0.69
C TRP A 282 19.82 -5.39 1.79
N VAL A 283 20.22 -4.46 2.66
CA VAL A 283 21.07 -4.73 3.83
C VAL A 283 20.37 -5.68 4.80
N LEU A 284 19.11 -5.40 5.14
CA LEU A 284 18.31 -6.20 6.07
C LEU A 284 18.22 -7.67 5.61
N VAL A 285 17.92 -7.90 4.33
CA VAL A 285 17.80 -9.25 3.77
C VAL A 285 19.16 -9.95 3.71
N SER A 286 20.23 -9.22 3.40
CA SER A 286 21.59 -9.76 3.35
C SER A 286 22.12 -10.16 4.74
N LEU A 287 21.72 -9.43 5.80
CA LEU A 287 22.13 -9.71 7.18
C LEU A 287 21.26 -10.77 7.86
N LEU A 288 19.94 -10.70 7.71
CA LEU A 288 19.00 -11.60 8.40
C LEU A 288 18.71 -12.89 7.65
N GLY A 289 18.89 -12.89 6.32
CA GLY A 289 18.73 -14.04 5.45
C GLY A 289 19.98 -14.93 5.41
N SER A 290 20.06 -15.78 4.38
CA SER A 290 21.28 -16.52 4.07
C SER A 290 22.19 -15.68 3.15
N LYS A 291 23.51 -15.97 3.15
CA LYS A 291 24.46 -15.32 2.22
C LYS A 291 24.03 -15.48 0.75
N GLU A 292 23.44 -16.63 0.42
CA GLU A 292 22.90 -16.89 -0.92
C GLU A 292 21.70 -16.02 -1.26
N MET A 293 20.83 -15.76 -0.27
CA MET A 293 19.67 -14.89 -0.43
C MET A 293 20.08 -13.46 -0.77
N GLY A 294 21.04 -12.92 -0.02
CA GLY A 294 21.63 -11.60 -0.30
C GLY A 294 22.15 -11.53 -1.73
N LYS A 295 22.99 -12.49 -2.14
CA LYS A 295 23.51 -12.57 -3.52
C LYS A 295 22.41 -12.67 -4.58
N LYS A 296 21.35 -13.44 -4.32
CA LYS A 296 20.23 -13.62 -5.27
C LYS A 296 19.39 -12.37 -5.45
N VAL A 297 19.15 -11.60 -4.40
CA VAL A 297 18.33 -10.38 -4.51
C VAL A 297 19.13 -9.18 -5.02
N SER A 298 20.46 -9.18 -4.86
CA SER A 298 21.35 -8.06 -5.24
C SER A 298 21.13 -7.51 -6.65
N PRO A 299 21.01 -8.31 -7.73
CA PRO A 299 20.83 -7.75 -9.08
C PRO A 299 19.58 -6.86 -9.20
N VAL A 300 18.48 -7.28 -8.54
CA VAL A 300 17.23 -6.51 -8.55
C VAL A 300 17.39 -5.24 -7.71
N PHE A 301 17.90 -5.36 -6.48
CA PHE A 301 18.08 -4.20 -5.61
C PHE A 301 19.07 -3.18 -6.17
N LEU A 302 20.21 -3.62 -6.72
CA LEU A 302 21.19 -2.74 -7.37
C LEU A 302 20.60 -2.05 -8.60
N GLY A 303 19.79 -2.76 -9.40
CA GLY A 303 19.06 -2.16 -10.52
C GLY A 303 18.09 -1.06 -10.05
N LEU A 304 17.32 -1.33 -9.00
CA LEU A 304 16.41 -0.34 -8.40
C LEU A 304 17.15 0.87 -7.83
N ILE A 305 18.28 0.65 -7.13
CA ILE A 305 19.09 1.72 -6.55
C ILE A 305 19.74 2.56 -7.64
N GLY A 306 20.37 1.94 -8.64
CA GLY A 306 21.03 2.63 -9.74
C GLY A 306 20.04 3.47 -10.55
N LEU A 307 18.86 2.94 -10.83
CA LEU A 307 17.80 3.67 -11.51
C LEU A 307 17.24 4.82 -10.65
N SER A 308 17.05 4.59 -9.34
CA SER A 308 16.62 5.65 -8.42
C SER A 308 17.64 6.78 -8.33
N LEU A 309 18.94 6.46 -8.29
CA LEU A 309 20.04 7.43 -8.34
C LEU A 309 20.02 8.23 -9.63
N PHE A 310 19.93 7.55 -10.77
CA PHE A 310 19.88 8.21 -12.08
C PHE A 310 18.72 9.19 -12.18
N LEU A 311 17.52 8.76 -11.77
CA LEU A 311 16.32 9.60 -11.79
C LEU A 311 16.36 10.73 -10.75
N PHE A 312 17.05 10.53 -9.62
CA PHE A 312 17.24 11.58 -8.62
C PHE A 312 18.03 12.77 -9.19
N PHE A 313 19.07 12.52 -9.99
CA PHE A 313 19.85 13.57 -10.65
C PHE A 313 19.11 14.26 -11.80
N LEU A 314 18.08 13.63 -12.37
CA LEU A 314 17.30 14.16 -13.48
C LEU A 314 16.16 15.11 -13.02
N LEU A 315 15.76 15.04 -11.75
CA LEU A 315 14.75 15.91 -11.12
C LEU A 315 15.28 17.29 -10.75
#